data_AF-A0A7J3SA00-F1
#
_entry.id   AF-A0A7J3SA00-F1
#
_cell.length_a   1.000
_cell.length_b   1.000
_cell.length_c   1.000
_cell.angle_alpha   90.00
_cell.angle_beta   90.00
_cell.angle_gamma   90.00
#
_symmetry.space_group_name_H-M   'P 1'
#
loop_
_entity.id
_entity.type
_entity.pdbx_description
1 polymer ?
#
loop_
_entity_poly.entity_id
_entity_poly.type
_entity_poly.pdbx_seq_one_letter_code
_entity_poly.pdbx_strand_id
1 'polypeptide(L)' 'MVRKARIKLSSNNHQKLMEVCEEIKRIAKTTGVRVAGPIPLPTKRLLIPVMRTPCGDGTKT' A
#
# COMPACT_ATOMS: atom_id res chain seq x y z
N MET A 1 12.60 28.38 5.02
CA MET A 1 11.50 27.49 5.47
C MET A 1 11.56 26.20 4.65
N VAL A 2 11.89 25.05 5.26
CA VAL A 2 12.00 23.79 4.50
C VAL A 2 10.64 23.09 4.48
N ARG A 3 10.00 23.06 3.31
CA ARG A 3 8.67 22.44 3.14
C ARG A 3 8.85 20.93 2.96
N LYS A 4 8.49 20.17 4.00
CA LYS A 4 8.56 18.70 3.99
C LYS A 4 7.31 18.13 3.31
N ALA A 5 7.47 17.55 2.12
CA ALA A 5 6.42 16.76 1.48
C ALA A 5 6.39 15.34 2.09
N ARG A 6 5.21 14.82 2.39
CA ARG A 6 4.99 13.44 2.85
C ARG A 6 4.11 12.72 1.85
N ILE A 7 4.67 11.75 1.13
CA ILE A 7 3.95 10.95 0.14
C ILE A 7 3.57 9.63 0.80
N LYS A 8 2.26 9.32 0.84
CA LYS A 8 1.73 8.03 1.28
C LYS A 8 1.13 7.34 0.08
N LEU A 9 1.67 6.18 -0.29
CA LEU A 9 1.13 5.36 -1.37
C LEU A 9 0.36 4.19 -0.76
N SER A 10 -0.78 3.85 -1.36
CA SER A 10 -1.59 2.70 -0.97
C SER A 10 -2.12 2.07 -2.24
N SER A 11 -1.95 0.77 -2.39
CA SER A 11 -2.38 0.02 -3.57
C SER A 11 -2.72 -1.41 -3.16
N ASN A 12 -3.63 -2.04 -3.90
CA ASN A 12 -3.99 -3.44 -3.71
C ASN A 12 -2.94 -4.37 -4.32
N ASN A 13 -2.19 -3.91 -5.32
CA ASN A 13 -1.15 -4.68 -6.00
C ASN A 13 0.24 -4.18 -5.60
N HIS A 14 1.04 -5.08 -5.00
CA HIS A 14 2.39 -4.78 -4.52
C HIS A 14 3.38 -4.48 -5.64
N GLN A 15 3.27 -5.15 -6.79
CA GLN A 15 4.26 -5.05 -7.86
C GLN A 15 4.23 -3.65 -8.51
N LYS A 16 3.03 -3.16 -8.85
CA LYS A 16 2.85 -1.80 -9.37
C LYS A 16 3.25 -0.73 -8.36
N LEU A 17 3.03 -0.97 -7.07
CA LEU A 17 3.42 -0.05 -6.00
C LEU A 17 4.94 0.11 -5.93
N MET A 18 5.69 -0.99 -6.09
CA MET A 18 7.15 -0.96 -6.10
C MET A 18 7.71 -0.23 -7.31
N GLU A 19 7.15 -0.46 -8.50
CA GLU A 19 7.54 0.22 -9.74
C GLU A 19 7.42 1.75 -9.60
N VAL A 20 6.26 2.23 -9.14
CA VAL A 20 6.02 3.67 -8.89
C VAL A 20 6.95 4.22 -7.81
N CYS A 21 7.22 3.44 -6.76
CA CYS A 21 8.13 3.86 -5.70
C CYS A 21 9.56 4.06 -6.21
N GLU A 22 10.02 3.18 -7.11
CA GLU A 22 11.33 3.25 -7.72
C GLU A 22 11.45 4.42 -8.71
N GLU A 23 10.39 4.71 -9.47
CA GLU A 23 10.31 5.88 -10.34
C GLU A 23 10.40 7.20 -9.55
N ILE A 24 9.61 7.34 -8.47
CA ILE A 24 9.67 8.52 -7.58
C ILE A 24 11.07 8.66 -6.97
N LYS A 25 11.71 7.55 -6.59
CA LYS A 25 13.07 7.55 -6.05
C LYS A 25 14.09 8.00 -7.09
N ARG A 26 13.93 7.60 -8.36
CA ARG A 26 14.78 8.07 -9.47
C ARG A 26 14.61 9.57 -9.69
N ILE A 27 13.38 10.07 -9.80
CA ILE A 27 13.09 11.49 -9.99
C ILE A 27 13.70 12.32 -8.85
N ALA A 28 13.47 11.91 -7.59
CA ALA A 28 13.97 12.65 -6.44
C ALA A 28 15.50 12.67 -6.34
N LYS A 29 16.18 11.60 -6.79
CA LYS A 29 17.65 11.58 -6.92
C LYS A 29 18.13 12.55 -7.99
N THR A 30 17.50 12.58 -9.16
CA THR A 30 17.86 13.51 -10.25
C THR A 30 17.67 14.97 -9.84
N THR A 31 16.61 15.27 -9.08
CA THR A 31 16.35 16.63 -8.55
C THR A 31 17.24 16.99 -7.35
N GLY A 32 18.01 16.06 -6.79
CA GLY A 32 18.92 16.32 -5.66
C GLY A 32 18.21 16.57 -4.31
N VAL A 33 16.96 16.10 -4.16
CA VAL A 33 16.18 16.32 -2.94
C VAL A 33 16.55 15.29 -1.87
N ARG A 34 16.63 15.71 -0.60
CA ARG A 34 16.85 14.79 0.53
C ARG A 34 15.61 13.94 0.76
N VAL A 35 15.71 12.64 0.47
CA VAL A 35 14.61 11.67 0.63
C VAL A 35 14.85 10.79 1.85
N ALA A 36 13.87 10.71 2.73
CA ALA A 36 13.75 9.56 3.63
C ALA A 36 13.16 8.42 2.79
N GLY A 37 13.86 7.29 2.71
CA GLY A 37 13.57 6.20 1.78
C GLY A 37 12.15 5.61 1.91
N PRO A 38 11.80 4.60 1.08
CA PRO A 38 10.53 3.93 1.22
C PRO A 38 10.43 3.28 2.60
N ILE A 39 9.52 3.77 3.44
CA ILE A 39 9.22 3.19 4.75
C ILE A 39 8.00 2.29 4.54
N PRO A 40 8.16 0.96 4.47
CA PRO A 40 7.02 0.07 4.33
C PRO A 40 6.18 0.11 5.61
N LEU A 41 4.88 0.29 5.44
CA LEU A 41 3.91 0.16 6.52
C LEU A 41 3.33 -1.26 6.49
N PRO A 42 2.83 -1.77 7.64
CA PRO A 42 2.15 -3.05 7.69
C PRO A 42 1.01 -3.14 6.67
N THR A 43 0.92 -4.27 5.96
CA THR A 43 -0.15 -4.50 4.99
C THR A 43 -1.47 -4.76 5.72
N LYS A 44 -2.47 -3.91 5.46
CA LYS A 44 -3.82 -4.14 5.99
C LYS A 44 -4.46 -5.28 5.22
N ARG A 45 -4.77 -6.37 5.91
CA ARG A 45 -5.53 -7.50 5.36
C ARG A 45 -6.98 -7.31 5.73
N LEU A 46 -7.84 -7.20 4.73
CA LEU A 46 -9.28 -7.09 4.92
C LEU A 46 -9.87 -8.50 4.84
N LEU A 47 -10.23 -9.04 6.00
CA LEU A 47 -10.82 -10.38 6.13
C LEU A 47 -12.31 -10.22 6.42
N ILE A 48 -13.15 -10.57 5.44
CA ILE A 48 -14.61 -10.58 5.60
C ILE A 48 -15.04 -12.05 5.73
N PRO A 49 -15.37 -12.53 6.94
CA PRO A 49 -16.00 -13.83 7.09
C PRO A 49 -17.44 -13.73 6.57
N VAL A 50 -17.79 -14.60 5.64
CA VAL A 50 -19.17 -14.78 5.15
C VAL A 50 -19.60 -16.20 5.42
N MET A 51 -20.89 -16.42 5.70
CA MET A 51 -21.44 -17.77 5.63
C MET A 51 -21.38 -18.24 4.18
N ARG A 52 -20.97 -19.49 3.97
CA ARG A 52 -20.97 -20.09 2.62
C ARG A 52 -22.38 -20.29 2.08
N THR A 53 -23.32 -20.62 2.96
CA THR A 53 -24.70 -20.92 2.59
C THR A 53 -25.56 -19.66 2.72
N PRO A 54 -26.46 -19.38 1.74
CA PRO A 54 -27.41 -18.28 1.86
C PRO A 54 -28.58 -18.60 2.82
N CYS A 55 -28.95 -19.87 2.94
CA CYS A 55 -30.02 -20.33 3.84
C CYS A 55 -29.43 -20.70 5.20
N GLY A 56 -30.06 -20.25 6.28
CA GLY A 56 -29.63 -20.49 7.66
C GLY A 56 -29.78 -21.94 8.16
N ASP A 57 -30.31 -22.83 7.31
CA ASP A 57 -30.43 -24.27 7.58
C ASP A 57 -29.24 -25.02 6.98
N GLY A 58 -28.39 -25.55 7.87
CA GLY A 58 -27.20 -26.34 7.52
C GLY A 58 -26.08 -26.25 8.57
N THR A 59 -24.96 -26.95 8.32
CA THR A 59 -23.77 -26.86 9.17
C THR A 59 -23.10 -25.49 9.07
N LYS A 60 -22.85 -24.86 10.23
CA LYS A 60 -22.14 -23.58 10.34
C LYS A 60 -20.74 -23.71 9.72
N THR A 61 -20.54 -23.10 8.55
CA THR A 61 -19.33 -23.24 7.73
C THR A 61 -18.86 -21.94 7.11
#